data_AF-A0A853ATT1-F1
#
_entry.id   AF-A0A853ATT1-F1
#
_cell.length_a   1.000
_cell.length_b   1.000
_cell.length_c   1.000
_cell.angle_alpha   90.00
_cell.angle_beta   90.00
_cell.angle_gamma   90.00
#
_symmetry.space_group_name_H-M   'P 1'
#
loop_
_entity.id
_entity.type
_entity.pdbx_description
1 polymer ?
#
loop_
_entity_poly.entity_id
_entity_poly.type
_entity_poly.pdbx_seq_one_letter_code
_entity_poly.pdbx_strand_id
1 'polypeptide(L)' 'MISQPHFIARVRVEHARGERDRSCHFFPLPTGGTTPPVLRAYCGFTIQPGQAESLDAPTGMPCLGCLMAAALSS' A
#
# COMPACT_ATOMS: atom_id res chain seq x y z
N MET A 1 13.77 -17.29 -3.17
CA MET A 1 13.38 -15.91 -3.47
C MET A 1 12.85 -15.33 -2.18
N ILE A 2 13.54 -14.37 -1.58
CA ILE A 2 13.02 -13.66 -0.42
C ILE A 2 12.28 -12.47 -1.02
N SER A 3 10.94 -12.53 -1.08
CA SER A 3 10.14 -11.38 -1.52
C SER A 3 10.55 -10.17 -0.70
N GLN A 4 10.82 -9.04 -1.35
CA GLN A 4 11.17 -7.81 -0.66
C GLN A 4 10.04 -7.46 0.33
N PRO A 5 10.34 -6.97 1.55
CA PRO A 5 9.28 -6.58 2.46
C PRO A 5 8.52 -5.37 1.86
N HIS A 6 7.20 -5.43 1.91
CA HIS A 6 6.30 -4.36 1.48
C HIS A 6 5.43 -3.91 2.64
N PHE A 7 5.15 -2.62 2.69
CA PHE A 7 4.12 -2.10 3.59
C PHE A 7 2.76 -2.22 2.90
N ILE A 8 1.74 -2.69 3.61
CA ILE A 8 0.37 -2.82 3.08
C ILE A 8 -0.52 -1.84 3.83
N ALA A 9 -1.27 -1.03 3.09
CA ALA A 9 -2.23 -0.11 3.68
C ALA A 9 -3.42 0.15 2.76
N ARG A 10 -4.51 0.61 3.36
CA ARG A 10 -5.68 1.15 2.64
C ARG A 10 -6.08 2.50 3.20
N VAL A 11 -6.95 3.21 2.51
CA VAL A 11 -7.52 4.45 3.04
C VAL A 11 -8.52 4.10 4.15
N ARG A 12 -8.46 4.82 5.27
CA ARG A 12 -9.44 4.68 6.36
C ARG A 12 -10.85 4.93 5.86
N VAL A 13 -11.82 4.23 6.45
CA VAL A 13 -13.21 4.25 5.98
C VAL A 13 -13.80 5.66 5.98
N GLU A 14 -13.44 6.53 6.94
CA GLU A 14 -13.89 7.92 7.00
C GLU A 14 -13.40 8.77 5.81
N HIS A 15 -12.28 8.39 5.19
CA HIS A 15 -11.65 9.09 4.08
C HIS A 15 -11.91 8.44 2.71
N ALA A 16 -12.36 7.19 2.67
CA ALA A 16 -12.63 6.49 1.42
C ALA A 16 -13.82 7.10 0.65
N ARG A 17 -13.65 7.32 -0.65
CA ARG A 17 -14.66 7.89 -1.56
C ARG A 17 -15.00 6.98 -2.75
N GLY A 18 -14.22 5.93 -2.99
CA GLY A 18 -14.50 4.95 -4.04
C GLY A 18 -13.82 3.59 -3.81
N GLU A 19 -14.00 2.68 -4.76
CA GLU A 19 -13.46 1.31 -4.67
C GLU A 19 -11.93 1.29 -4.59
N ARG A 20 -11.28 2.22 -5.29
CA ARG A 20 -9.83 2.36 -5.26
C ARG A 20 -9.29 2.69 -3.87
N ASP A 21 -10.03 3.46 -3.07
CA ASP A 21 -9.64 3.84 -1.72
C ASP A 21 -9.85 2.69 -0.72
N ARG A 22 -10.89 1.88 -0.97
CA ARG A 22 -11.25 0.69 -0.18
C ARG A 22 -10.32 -0.50 -0.45
N SER A 23 -9.72 -0.53 -1.63
CA SER A 23 -8.72 -1.54 -2.00
C SER A 23 -7.47 -1.42 -1.13
N CYS A 24 -6.85 -2.53 -0.77
CA CYS A 24 -5.52 -2.49 -0.16
C CYS A 24 -4.43 -2.30 -1.22
N HIS A 25 -3.43 -1.50 -0.88
CA HIS A 25 -2.30 -1.14 -1.73
C HIS A 25 -0.99 -1.54 -1.07
N PHE A 26 0.02 -1.76 -1.90
CA PHE A 26 1.35 -2.19 -1.48
C PHE A 26 2.33 -1.06 -1.77
N PHE A 27 3.21 -0.81 -0.81
CA PHE A 27 4.15 0.29 -0.78
C PHE A 27 5.56 -0.27 -0.59
N PRO A 28 6.57 0.25 -1.31
CA PRO A 28 7.95 -0.13 -1.06
C PRO A 28 8.37 0.31 0.36
N LEU A 29 8.98 -0.60 1.11
CA LEU A 29 9.62 -0.25 2.38
C LEU A 29 10.97 0.42 2.09
N PRO A 30 11.20 1.66 2.54
CA PRO A 30 12.47 2.33 2.36
C PRO A 30 13.56 1.62 3.18
N THR A 31 14.69 1.32 2.55
CA THR A 31 15.84 0.63 3.17
C THR A 31 16.58 1.44 4.24
N GLY A 32 16.18 2.70 4.48
CA GLY A 32 16.83 3.62 5.43
C GLY A 32 15.98 4.04 6.64
N GLY A 33 14.86 3.36 6.92
CA GLY A 33 14.03 3.61 8.10
C GLY A 33 13.34 4.98 8.16
N THR A 34 13.47 5.81 7.13
CA THR A 34 12.82 7.12 7.07
C THR A 34 11.37 6.95 6.62
N THR A 35 10.42 7.46 7.42
CA THR A 35 9.01 7.49 7.03
C THR A 35 8.83 8.50 5.89
N PRO A 36 8.27 8.09 4.73
CA PRO A 36 8.04 9.01 3.64
C PRO A 36 6.94 10.02 4.01
N PRO A 37 7.01 11.27 3.49
CA PRO A 37 6.00 12.29 3.76
C PRO A 37 4.64 11.94 3.16
N VAL A 38 4.61 10.97 2.23
CA VAL A 38 3.40 10.46 1.61
C VAL A 38 3.58 9.00 1.24
N LEU A 39 2.53 8.20 1.40
CA LEU A 39 2.55 6.81 0.97
C LEU A 39 2.21 6.75 -0.51
N ARG A 40 3.17 6.35 -1.35
CA ARG A 40 2.96 6.13 -2.79
C ARG A 40 3.04 4.64 -3.11
N ALA A 41 1.91 4.08 -3.51
CA ALA A 41 1.77 2.67 -3.84
C ALA A 41 2.45 2.34 -5.18
N TYR A 42 2.69 1.05 -5.43
CA TYR A 42 3.21 0.59 -6.71
C TYR A 42 2.31 0.98 -7.91
N CYS A 43 0.99 0.98 -7.73
CA CYS A 43 0.04 1.42 -8.77
C CYS A 43 0.00 2.95 -8.95
N GLY A 44 0.87 3.70 -8.26
CA GLY A 44 0.91 5.17 -8.25
C GLY A 44 -0.15 5.83 -7.38
N PHE A 45 -1.02 5.06 -6.71
CA PHE A 45 -1.99 5.60 -5.78
C PHE A 45 -1.30 6.20 -4.56
N THR A 46 -1.88 7.28 -4.03
CA THR A 46 -1.24 8.08 -2.99
C THR A 46 -2.18 8.21 -1.79
N ILE A 47 -1.67 7.94 -0.58
CA ILE A 47 -2.42 8.12 0.67
C ILE A 47 -1.71 9.19 1.50
N GLN A 48 -2.46 10.19 1.94
CA GLN A 48 -1.92 11.27 2.78
C GLN A 48 -1.64 10.76 4.21
N PRO A 49 -0.69 11.37 4.92
CA PRO A 49 -0.48 11.11 6.35
C PRO A 49 -1.80 11.22 7.13
N GLY A 50 -2.02 10.28 8.06
CA GLY A 50 -3.25 10.20 8.87
C GLY A 50 -4.44 9.53 8.17
N GLN A 51 -4.44 9.43 6.83
CA GLN A 51 -5.54 8.79 6.10
C GLN A 51 -5.36 7.28 5.89
N ALA A 52 -4.19 6.75 6.20
CA ALA A 52 -3.86 5.34 6.01
C ALA A 52 -4.21 4.49 7.24
N GLU A 53 -4.71 3.29 6.97
CA GLU A 53 -4.76 2.17 7.90
C GLU A 53 -3.72 1.13 7.46
N SER A 54 -2.78 0.76 8.33
CA SER A 54 -1.82 -0.31 8.10
C SER A 54 -2.49 -1.68 8.19
N LEU A 55 -2.11 -2.60 7.32
CA LEU A 55 -2.63 -3.96 7.28
C LEU A 55 -1.47 -4.95 7.40
N ASP A 56 -1.62 -5.98 8.23
CA ASP A 56 -0.59 -7.03 8.40
C ASP A 56 -0.56 -8.01 7.21
N ALA A 57 -1.67 -8.11 6.49
CA ALA A 57 -1.82 -8.96 5.31
C ALA A 57 -2.83 -8.36 4.32
N PRO A 58 -2.81 -8.78 3.04
CA PRO A 58 -3.79 -8.34 2.05
C PRO A 58 -5.21 -8.69 2.50
N THR A 59 -6.00 -7.67 2.83
CA THR A 59 -7.37 -7.82 3.36
C THR A 59 -8.35 -7.03 2.50
N GLY A 60 -9.50 -7.62 2.18
CA GLY A 60 -10.44 -7.05 1.20
C GLY A 60 -9.96 -7.28 -0.23
N MET A 61 -10.28 -6.35 -1.14
CA MET A 61 -9.83 -6.42 -2.53
C MET A 61 -8.42 -5.80 -2.66
N PRO A 62 -7.38 -6.58 -3.00
CA PRO A 62 -6.08 -6.00 -3.31
C PRO A 62 -6.11 -5.31 -4.66
N CYS A 63 -5.43 -4.17 -4.75
CA CYS A 63 -5.15 -3.56 -6.05
C CYS A 63 -4.29 -4.53 -6.88
N LEU A 64 -4.84 -5.06 -7.97
CA LEU A 64 -4.15 -6.04 -8.82
C LEU A 64 -2.78 -5.54 -9.30
N GLY A 65 -2.67 -4.26 -9.67
CA GLY A 65 -1.40 -3.65 -10.07
C GLY A 65 -0.35 -3.67 -8.95
N CYS A 66 -0.77 -3.41 -7.71
CA CYS A 66 0.10 -3.51 -6.54
C CYS A 66 0.50 -4.96 -6.24
N LEU A 67 -0.45 -5.90 -6.35
CA LEU A 67 -0.21 -7.32 -6.11
C LEU A 67 0.82 -7.90 -7.09
N MET A 68 0.67 -7.60 -8.39
CA MET A 68 1.63 -8.04 -9.41
C MET A 68 3.01 -7.40 -9.20
N ALA A 69 3.07 -6.10 -8.90
CA ALA A 69 4.33 -5.42 -8.65
C ALA A 69 5.05 -6.01 -7.43
N ALA A 70 4.34 -6.24 -6.32
CA ALA A 70 4.90 -6.88 -5.14
C ALA A 70 5.42 -8.30 -5.43
N ALA A 71 4.66 -9.10 -6.19
CA ALA A 71 5.07 -10.45 -6.56
C ALA A 71 6.34 -10.47 -7.44
N LEU A 72 6.56 -9.42 -8.25
CA LEU A 72 7.72 -9.29 -9.13
C LEU A 72 8.91 -8.56 -8.47
N SER A 73 8.69 -7.92 -7.32
CA SER A 73 9.73 -7.22 -6.56
C SER A 73 10.59 -8.25 -5.82
N SER A 74 11.67 -8.68 -6.47
CA SER A 74 12.65 -9.66 -5.96
C SER A 74 13.86 -8.98 -5.35
#